data_AF-A0A952EK69-F1
#
_entry.id   AF-A0A952EK69-F1
#
_cell.length_a   1.000
_cell.length_b   1.000
_cell.length_c   1.000
_cell.angle_alpha   90.00
_cell.angle_beta   90.00
_cell.angle_gamma   90.00
#
_symmetry.space_group_name_H-M   'P 1'
#
loop_
_entity.id
_entity.type
_entity.pdbx_description
1 polymer ?
#
loop_
_entity_poly.entity_id
_entity_poly.type
_entity_poly.pdbx_seq_one_letter_code
_entity_poly.pdbx_strand_id
1 'polypeptide(L)'
;MTNITEGELWTKVEEFFVKNFDTEKHPSIDSILFLIGVQELGSGQQKYTKDDKLNILHIAVCRLLEPFGYYKFSHYDDDGFPHFDELEPLPELKPNEQQILMKKAIIQYFMDEELF
;
A
#
# COMPACT_ATOMS: atom_id res chain seq x y z
N MET A 1 16.91 22.45 -7.70
CA MET A 1 16.11 21.31 -7.25
C MET A 1 14.77 21.45 -7.95
N THR A 2 14.47 20.57 -8.89
CA THR A 2 13.17 20.55 -9.58
C THR A 2 12.10 20.17 -8.55
N ASN A 3 11.12 21.06 -8.33
CA ASN A 3 9.95 20.74 -7.52
C ASN A 3 9.12 19.70 -8.28
N ILE A 4 9.25 18.43 -7.92
CA ILE A 4 8.40 17.35 -8.46
C ILE A 4 7.02 17.49 -7.83
N THR A 5 5.97 17.43 -8.65
CA THR A 5 4.57 17.49 -8.24
C THR A 5 4.04 16.12 -7.77
N GLU A 6 2.98 16.09 -6.96
CA GLU A 6 2.30 14.84 -6.57
C GLU A 6 1.86 14.02 -7.79
N GLY A 7 1.44 14.69 -8.88
CA GLY A 7 1.05 14.02 -10.12
C GLY A 7 2.21 13.31 -10.80
N GLU A 8 3.39 13.93 -10.84
CA GLU A 8 4.60 13.31 -11.39
C GLU A 8 5.10 12.16 -10.50
N LEU A 9 4.99 12.28 -9.17
CA LEU A 9 5.29 11.17 -8.26
C LEU A 9 4.33 10.00 -8.48
N TRP A 10 3.04 10.26 -8.65
CA TRP A 10 2.07 9.22 -8.95
C TRP A 10 2.37 8.50 -10.27
N THR A 11 2.75 9.24 -11.32
CA THR A 11 3.17 8.63 -12.58
C THR A 11 4.37 7.69 -12.39
N LYS A 12 5.34 8.07 -11.56
CA LYS A 12 6.47 7.17 -11.24
C LYS A 12 6.05 5.90 -10.49
N VAL A 13 5.08 6.00 -9.58
CA VAL A 13 4.50 4.84 -8.92
C VAL A 13 3.87 3.89 -9.95
N GLU A 14 3.05 4.41 -10.86
CA GLU A 14 2.44 3.60 -11.93
C GLU A 14 3.51 2.93 -12.80
N GLU A 15 4.52 3.68 -13.23
CA GLU A 15 5.66 3.17 -14.02
C GLU A 15 6.44 2.07 -13.29
N PHE A 16 6.64 2.22 -11.98
CA PHE A 16 7.29 1.19 -11.16
C PHE A 16 6.52 -0.13 -11.20
N PHE A 17 5.19 -0.09 -11.03
CA PHE A 17 4.37 -1.30 -11.06
C PHE A 17 4.31 -1.95 -12.44
N VAL A 18 4.20 -1.13 -13.50
CA VAL A 18 4.26 -1.63 -14.87
C VAL A 18 5.59 -2.33 -15.14
N LYS A 19 6.71 -1.72 -14.74
CA LYS A 19 8.06 -2.24 -15.01
C LYS A 19 8.38 -3.51 -14.22
N ASN A 20 7.98 -3.58 -12.95
CA ASN A 20 8.40 -4.65 -12.05
C ASN A 20 7.40 -5.80 -11.92
N PHE A 21 6.12 -5.56 -12.24
CA PHE A 21 5.04 -6.53 -12.04
C PHE A 21 4.17 -6.77 -13.28
N ASP A 22 4.53 -6.20 -14.44
CA ASP A 22 3.82 -6.37 -15.72
C ASP A 22 2.33 -6.01 -15.63
N THR A 23 2.02 -4.95 -14.87
CA THR A 23 0.64 -4.45 -14.74
C THR A 23 0.20 -3.68 -15.98
N GLU A 24 -1.11 -3.42 -16.09
CA GLU A 24 -1.62 -2.41 -17.03
C GLU A 24 -1.01 -1.03 -16.75
N LYS A 25 -1.01 -0.15 -17.77
CA LYS A 25 -0.37 1.18 -17.73
C LYS A 25 -0.83 2.07 -16.56
N HIS A 26 -2.10 1.96 -16.18
CA HIS A 26 -2.70 2.70 -15.07
C HIS A 26 -3.34 1.69 -14.11
N PRO A 27 -2.55 1.01 -13.28
CA PRO A 27 -3.08 0.02 -12.37
C PRO A 27 -4.04 0.67 -11.37
N SER A 28 -5.11 -0.03 -11.01
CA SER A 28 -6.02 0.44 -9.97
C SER A 28 -5.30 0.53 -8.62
N ILE A 29 -5.80 1.39 -7.72
CA ILE A 29 -5.28 1.48 -6.36
C ILE A 29 -5.35 0.12 -5.68
N ASP A 30 -6.46 -0.62 -5.82
CA ASP A 30 -6.60 -1.96 -5.24
C ASP A 30 -5.52 -2.93 -5.72
N SER A 31 -5.14 -2.89 -7.00
CA SER A 31 -4.05 -3.71 -7.55
C SER A 31 -2.70 -3.30 -6.96
N ILE A 32 -2.44 -2.01 -6.81
CA ILE A 32 -1.23 -1.50 -6.16
C ILE A 32 -1.19 -1.94 -4.68
N LEU A 33 -2.28 -1.77 -3.94
CA LEU A 33 -2.39 -2.17 -2.54
C LEU A 33 -2.15 -3.67 -2.39
N PHE A 34 -2.72 -4.49 -3.26
CA PHE A 34 -2.50 -5.92 -3.24
C PHE A 34 -1.02 -6.27 -3.42
N LEU A 35 -0.33 -5.65 -4.38
CA LEU A 35 1.09 -5.89 -4.63
C LEU A 35 1.98 -5.41 -3.47
N ILE A 36 1.68 -4.25 -2.88
CA ILE A 36 2.35 -3.77 -1.66
C ILE A 36 2.15 -4.77 -0.53
N GLY A 37 0.91 -5.24 -0.30
CA GLY A 37 0.63 -6.20 0.76
C GLY A 37 1.35 -7.54 0.56
N VAL A 38 1.47 -8.02 -0.69
CA VAL A 38 2.26 -9.23 -1.01
C VAL A 38 3.74 -9.02 -0.68
N GLN A 39 4.27 -7.83 -0.96
CA GLN A 39 5.65 -7.46 -0.65
C GLN A 39 5.87 -7.43 0.87
N GLU A 40 4.99 -6.78 1.62
CA GLU A 40 5.07 -6.69 3.09
C GLU A 40 4.91 -8.04 3.79
N LEU A 41 4.09 -8.93 3.22
CA LEU A 41 3.97 -10.31 3.70
C LEU A 41 5.22 -11.14 3.38
N GLY A 42 6.04 -10.74 2.40
CA GLY A 42 7.27 -11.44 2.01
C GLY A 42 7.05 -12.81 1.36
N SER A 43 5.81 -13.16 1.01
CA SER A 43 5.47 -14.51 0.54
C SER A 43 5.59 -14.71 -0.98
N GLY A 44 5.81 -13.63 -1.73
CA GLY A 44 6.08 -13.68 -3.18
C GLY A 44 4.88 -14.14 -4.01
N GLN A 45 5.16 -14.75 -5.17
CA GLN A 45 4.11 -15.17 -6.10
C GLN A 45 3.53 -16.54 -5.72
N GLN A 46 2.26 -16.56 -5.31
CA GLN A 46 1.50 -17.77 -5.04
C GLN A 46 0.01 -17.60 -5.30
N LYS A 47 -0.76 -18.68 -5.14
CA LYS A 47 -2.22 -18.63 -5.28
C LYS A 47 -2.83 -18.23 -3.95
N TYR A 48 -3.42 -17.04 -3.91
CA TYR A 48 -4.15 -16.52 -2.77
C TYR A 48 -5.64 -16.83 -2.86
N THR A 49 -6.23 -17.30 -1.76
CA THR A 49 -7.68 -17.43 -1.61
C THR A 49 -8.35 -16.05 -1.55
N LYS A 50 -9.68 -16.00 -1.48
CA LYS A 50 -10.38 -14.72 -1.34
C LYS A 50 -10.08 -14.06 0.00
N ASP A 51 -10.01 -14.84 1.07
CA ASP A 51 -9.76 -14.34 2.41
C ASP A 51 -8.30 -13.86 2.55
N ASP A 52 -7.34 -14.60 1.97
CA ASP A 52 -5.94 -14.16 1.92
C ASP A 52 -5.81 -12.80 1.23
N LYS A 53 -6.53 -12.59 0.13
CA LYS A 53 -6.51 -11.30 -0.59
C LYS A 53 -7.03 -10.16 0.27
N LEU A 54 -8.06 -10.39 1.06
CA LEU A 54 -8.58 -9.39 1.99
C LEU A 54 -7.57 -9.08 3.10
N ASN A 55 -6.92 -10.10 3.66
CA ASN A 55 -5.88 -9.94 4.67
C ASN A 55 -4.66 -9.18 4.11
N ILE A 56 -4.24 -9.50 2.88
CA ILE A 56 -3.13 -8.83 2.18
C ILE A 56 -3.46 -7.35 1.96
N LEU A 57 -4.68 -7.03 1.55
CA LEU A 57 -5.12 -5.63 1.43
C LEU A 57 -5.11 -4.92 2.78
N HIS A 58 -5.50 -5.60 3.86
CA HIS A 58 -5.45 -5.05 5.21
C HIS A 58 -4.00 -4.74 5.64
N ILE A 59 -3.05 -5.65 5.40
CA ILE A 59 -1.62 -5.44 5.65
C ILE A 59 -1.13 -4.17 4.93
N ALA A 60 -1.45 -4.04 3.63
CA ALA A 60 -1.05 -2.87 2.85
C ALA A 60 -1.62 -1.57 3.43
N VAL A 61 -2.91 -1.55 3.76
CA VAL A 61 -3.55 -0.36 4.35
C VAL A 61 -2.92 0.00 5.69
N CYS A 62 -2.73 -0.96 6.59
CA CYS A 62 -2.12 -0.72 7.89
C CYS A 62 -0.69 -0.19 7.76
N ARG A 63 0.13 -0.81 6.90
CA ARG A 63 1.49 -0.35 6.64
C ARG A 63 1.52 1.07 6.09
N LEU A 64 0.68 1.36 5.10
CA LEU A 64 0.64 2.67 4.43
C LEU A 64 0.15 3.79 5.34
N LEU A 65 -0.73 3.47 6.30
CA LEU A 65 -1.35 4.45 7.20
C LEU A 65 -0.67 4.52 8.57
N GLU A 66 0.35 3.71 8.82
CA GLU A 66 1.18 3.78 10.02
C GLU A 66 1.87 5.16 10.20
N PRO A 67 2.51 5.77 9.17
CA PRO A 67 3.08 7.12 9.29
C PRO A 67 2.04 8.22 9.58
N PHE A 68 0.76 7.94 9.32
CA PHE A 68 -0.36 8.84 9.56
C PHE A 68 -0.97 8.67 10.96
N GLY A 69 -0.48 7.72 11.75
CA GLY A 69 -0.88 7.50 13.14
C GLY A 69 -2.14 6.66 13.34
N TYR A 70 -2.70 6.06 12.28
CA TYR A 70 -3.89 5.21 12.40
C TYR A 70 -3.56 3.79 12.88
N TYR A 71 -2.41 3.27 12.49
CA TYR A 71 -1.97 1.92 12.81
C TYR A 71 -0.53 1.93 13.31
N LYS A 72 -0.15 0.86 13.99
CA LYS A 72 1.23 0.63 14.40
C LYS A 72 1.56 -0.84 14.32
N PHE A 73 2.73 -1.18 13.76
CA PHE A 73 3.18 -2.57 13.76
C PHE A 73 3.26 -3.13 15.19
N SER A 74 2.70 -4.33 15.36
CA SER A 74 2.62 -5.03 16.65
C SER A 74 3.60 -6.20 16.68
N HIS A 75 3.36 -7.23 15.87
CA HIS A 75 4.18 -8.44 15.80
C HIS A 75 3.85 -9.23 14.53
N TYR A 76 4.64 -10.27 14.26
CA TYR A 76 4.26 -11.32 13.32
C TYR A 76 3.62 -12.47 14.09
N ASP A 77 2.57 -13.08 13.54
CA ASP A 77 1.99 -14.31 14.11
C ASP A 77 2.79 -15.56 13.74
N ASP A 78 2.32 -16.72 14.21
CA ASP A 78 2.98 -18.02 13.96
C ASP A 78 3.00 -18.42 12.47
N ASP A 79 2.07 -17.86 11.67
CA ASP A 79 1.99 -18.06 10.23
C ASP A 79 2.81 -17.01 9.45
N GLY A 80 3.46 -16.08 10.15
CA GLY A 80 4.32 -15.04 9.58
C GLY A 80 3.58 -13.82 9.04
N PHE A 81 2.29 -13.64 9.38
CA PHE A 81 1.53 -12.47 8.99
C PHE A 81 1.84 -11.29 9.91
N PRO A 82 2.11 -10.08 9.37
CA PRO A 82 2.27 -8.89 10.19
C PRO A 82 0.91 -8.43 10.74
N HIS A 83 0.85 -8.19 12.04
CA HIS A 83 -0.29 -7.63 12.75
C HIS A 83 -0.01 -6.19 13.18
N PHE A 84 -1.06 -5.39 13.16
CA PHE A 84 -1.01 -3.97 13.49
C PHE A 84 -2.07 -3.64 14.54
N ASP A 85 -1.70 -2.82 15.52
CA ASP A 85 -2.63 -2.27 16.47
C ASP A 85 -3.29 -1.03 15.87
N GLU A 86 -4.62 -0.93 15.95
CA GLU A 86 -5.37 0.29 15.62
C GLU A 86 -5.16 1.32 16.74
N LEU A 87 -4.57 2.47 16.39
CA LEU A 87 -4.32 3.56 17.32
C LEU A 87 -5.45 4.58 17.31
N GLU A 88 -5.91 4.96 16.12
CA GLU A 88 -7.05 5.84 15.90
C GLU A 88 -7.93 5.28 14.79
N PRO A 89 -9.27 5.35 14.94
CA PRO A 89 -10.16 4.92 13.87
C PRO A 89 -10.05 5.88 12.68
N LEU A 90 -10.06 5.31 11.48
CA LEU A 90 -10.15 6.13 10.27
C LEU A 90 -11.45 6.95 10.29
N PRO A 91 -11.39 8.24 9.93
CA PRO A 91 -12.60 9.04 9.81
C PRO A 91 -13.52 8.46 8.72
N GLU A 92 -14.82 8.77 8.78
CA GLU A 92 -15.72 8.44 7.69
C GLU A 92 -15.34 9.23 6.43
N LEU A 93 -14.73 8.54 5.46
CA LEU A 93 -14.29 9.12 4.20
C LEU A 93 -15.21 8.71 3.06
N LYS A 94 -15.57 9.65 2.20
CA LYS A 94 -16.22 9.36 0.92
C LYS A 94 -15.26 8.61 -0.02
N PRO A 95 -15.77 7.86 -1.02
CA PRO A 95 -14.91 7.09 -1.92
C PRO A 95 -13.79 7.89 -2.60
N ASN A 96 -14.04 9.15 -2.96
CA ASN A 96 -13.03 10.04 -3.54
C ASN A 96 -11.95 10.46 -2.52
N GLU A 97 -12.33 10.65 -1.26
CA GLU A 97 -11.41 11.02 -0.18
C GLU A 97 -10.52 9.83 0.21
N GLN A 98 -11.09 8.62 0.22
CA GLN A 98 -10.33 7.38 0.40
C GLN A 98 -9.27 7.22 -0.69
N GLN A 99 -9.63 7.43 -1.97
CA GLN A 99 -8.67 7.34 -3.07
C GLN A 99 -7.54 8.38 -2.94
N ILE A 100 -7.86 9.61 -2.54
CA ILE A 100 -6.85 10.66 -2.33
C ILE A 100 -5.90 10.29 -1.19
N LEU A 101 -6.44 9.82 -0.05
CA LEU A 101 -5.65 9.36 1.08
C LEU A 101 -4.69 8.23 0.67
N MET A 102 -5.22 7.20 0.01
CA MET A 102 -4.40 6.05 -0.40
C MET A 102 -3.32 6.44 -1.41
N LYS A 103 -3.61 7.31 -2.39
CA LYS A 103 -2.57 7.80 -3.32
C LYS A 103 -1.45 8.53 -2.58
N LYS A 104 -1.79 9.39 -1.64
CA LYS A 104 -0.79 10.11 -0.82
C LYS A 104 0.03 9.16 0.03
N ALA A 105 -0.61 8.18 0.67
CA ALA A 105 0.06 7.19 1.49
C ALA A 105 1.01 6.31 0.66
N ILE A 106 0.60 5.88 -0.54
CA ILE A 106 1.46 5.11 -1.45
C ILE A 106 2.67 5.94 -1.90
N ILE A 107 2.46 7.21 -2.27
CA ILE A 107 3.58 8.10 -2.64
C ILE A 107 4.55 8.24 -1.46
N GLN A 108 4.04 8.47 -0.25
CA GLN A 108 4.87 8.57 0.96
C GLN A 108 5.67 7.28 1.19
N TYR A 109 5.03 6.11 1.07
CA TYR A 109 5.70 4.82 1.17
C TYR A 109 6.84 4.67 0.15
N PHE A 110 6.64 5.07 -1.11
CA PHE A 110 7.70 5.05 -2.11
C PHE A 110 8.86 6.01 -1.80
N MET A 111 8.57 7.14 -1.15
CA MET A 111 9.60 8.07 -0.68
C MET A 111 10.39 7.47 0.48
N ASP A 112 9.70 6.91 1.47
CA ASP A 112 10.30 6.37 2.70
C ASP A 112 11.16 5.13 2.42
N GLU A 113 10.72 4.29 1.49
CA GLU A 113 11.43 3.06 1.07
C GLU A 113 12.43 3.29 -0.09
N GLU A 114 12.65 4.56 -0.48
CA GLU A 114 13.57 4.96 -1.56
C GLU A 114 13.36 4.20 -2.90
N LEU A 115 12.11 4.02 -3.31
CA LEU A 115 11.73 3.18 -4.47
C LEU A 115 11.68 3.91 -5.83
N PHE A 116 11.96 5.22 -5.87
CA PHE A 116 11.86 6.06 -7.08
C PHE A 116 13.07 6.01 -8.02
#